data_AF-A0A6V7PS03-F1
#
_entry.id   AF-A0A6V7PS03-F1
#
_cell.length_a   1.000
_cell.length_b   1.000
_cell.length_c   1.000
_cell.angle_alpha   90.00
_cell.angle_beta   90.00
_cell.angle_gamma   90.00
#
_symmetry.space_group_name_H-M   'P 1'
#
loop_
_entity.id
_entity.type
_entity.pdbx_description
1 polymer ?
#
loop_
_entity_poly.entity_id
_entity_poly.type
_entity_poly.pdbx_seq_one_letter_code
_entity_poly.pdbx_strand_id
1 'polypeptide(L)'
;MIEEGKLLEVSIDLSVEICKLIGPEDYAKEVDKLDIKAIELANKLAQILRKHDRPTVKLPRIRRSVIEQAIWLMKSDNKYSDLFKVCGMAKEMEYVAQTTSELESFMLFSGSVGVNKYRKSMASLVQTAIGLMGVPQEVERLTIPIPH
;
A
#
# COMPACT_ATOMS: atom_id res chain seq x y z
N MET A 1 -2.30 1.47 -23.02
CA MET A 1 -1.63 1.61 -21.70
C MET A 1 -2.50 2.17 -20.56
N ILE A 2 -3.66 2.82 -20.77
CA ILE A 2 -4.59 3.14 -19.65
C ILE A 2 -5.32 1.86 -19.17
N GLU A 3 -5.74 1.01 -20.10
CA GLU A 3 -6.44 -0.24 -19.80
C GLU A 3 -5.59 -1.21 -18.97
N GLU A 4 -4.31 -1.38 -19.30
CA GLU A 4 -3.38 -2.20 -18.51
C GLU A 4 -3.23 -1.69 -17.07
N GLY A 5 -3.17 -0.36 -16.89
CA GLY A 5 -3.11 0.25 -15.56
C GLY A 5 -4.39 0.01 -14.77
N LYS A 6 -5.56 0.13 -15.41
CA LYS A 6 -6.86 -0.15 -14.79
C LYS A 6 -7.00 -1.61 -14.40
N LEU A 7 -6.58 -2.52 -15.29
CA LEU A 7 -6.59 -3.95 -15.00
C LEU A 7 -5.69 -4.25 -13.79
N LEU A 8 -4.49 -3.66 -13.74
CA LEU A 8 -3.59 -3.81 -12.60
C LEU A 8 -4.20 -3.31 -11.29
N GLU A 9 -4.81 -2.12 -11.28
CA GLU A 9 -5.50 -1.58 -10.10
C GLU A 9 -6.61 -2.53 -9.63
N VAL A 10 -7.49 -2.95 -10.54
CA VAL A 10 -8.59 -3.87 -10.23
C VAL A 10 -8.08 -5.22 -9.73
N SER A 11 -7.00 -5.78 -10.30
CA SER A 11 -6.41 -7.04 -9.86
C SER A 11 -5.84 -6.96 -8.44
N ILE A 12 -5.15 -5.86 -8.10
CA ILE A 12 -4.60 -5.67 -6.75
C ILE A 12 -5.72 -5.42 -5.75
N ASP A 13 -6.73 -4.63 -6.12
CA ASP A 13 -7.92 -4.41 -5.29
C ASP A 13 -8.65 -5.72 -4.99
N LEU A 14 -8.88 -6.55 -6.01
CA LEU A 14 -9.51 -7.85 -5.83
C LEU A 14 -8.68 -8.76 -4.93
N SER A 15 -7.36 -8.78 -5.11
CA SER A 15 -6.44 -9.54 -4.27
C SER A 15 -6.53 -9.14 -2.79
N VAL A 16 -6.62 -7.83 -2.51
CA VAL A 16 -6.82 -7.30 -1.15
C VAL A 16 -8.18 -7.73 -0.57
N GLU A 17 -9.25 -7.69 -1.36
CA GLU A 17 -10.58 -8.13 -0.91
C GLU A 17 -10.64 -9.65 -0.67
N ILE A 18 -9.98 -10.46 -1.51
CA ILE A 18 -9.83 -11.91 -1.28
C ILE A 18 -9.10 -12.15 0.04
N CYS A 19 -7.98 -11.46 0.30
CA CYS A 19 -7.25 -11.60 1.56
C CYS A 19 -8.10 -11.20 2.78
N LYS A 20 -8.95 -10.17 2.67
CA LYS A 20 -9.90 -9.79 3.73
C LYS A 20 -10.94 -10.89 4.00
N LEU A 21 -11.36 -11.60 2.95
CA LEU A 21 -12.37 -12.66 3.03
C LEU A 21 -11.82 -13.95 3.65
N ILE A 22 -10.65 -14.42 3.18
CA ILE A 22 -10.08 -15.72 3.57
C ILE A 22 -9.05 -15.61 4.71
N GLY A 23 -8.56 -14.40 4.99
CA GLY A 23 -7.52 -14.15 5.98
C GLY A 23 -6.10 -14.27 5.44
N PRO A 24 -5.10 -13.69 6.13
CA PRO A 24 -3.72 -13.62 5.66
C PRO A 24 -3.04 -14.98 5.51
N GLU A 25 -3.30 -15.92 6.41
CA GLU A 25 -2.67 -17.25 6.39
C GLU A 25 -3.13 -18.07 5.18
N ASP A 26 -4.44 -18.13 4.91
CA ASP A 26 -4.97 -18.85 3.75
C ASP A 26 -4.63 -18.13 2.44
N TYR A 27 -4.59 -16.80 2.44
CA TYR A 27 -4.11 -16.02 1.31
C TYR A 27 -2.66 -16.36 0.96
N ALA A 28 -1.76 -16.46 1.95
CA ALA A 28 -0.37 -16.86 1.70
C ALA A 28 -0.26 -18.27 1.12
N LYS A 29 -1.08 -19.23 1.60
CA LYS A 29 -1.14 -20.57 1.01
C LYS A 29 -1.54 -20.55 -0.45
N GLU A 30 -2.50 -19.69 -0.84
CA GLU A 30 -2.87 -19.54 -2.25
C GLU A 30 -1.78 -18.87 -3.08
N VAL A 31 -1.07 -17.88 -2.52
CA VAL A 31 0.07 -17.23 -3.19
C VAL A 31 1.25 -18.19 -3.37
N ASP A 32 1.56 -19.02 -2.37
CA ASP A 32 2.66 -19.98 -2.43
C ASP A 32 2.42 -21.11 -3.45
N LYS A 33 1.16 -21.35 -3.87
CA LYS A 33 0.82 -22.24 -4.99
C LYS A 33 1.12 -21.63 -6.35
N LEU A 34 1.33 -20.32 -6.42
CA LEU A 34 1.71 -19.64 -7.66
C LEU A 34 3.21 -19.82 -7.89
N ASP A 35 3.61 -19.98 -9.15
CA ASP A 35 5.03 -20.01 -9.53
C ASP A 35 5.63 -18.59 -9.58
N ILE A 36 5.44 -17.83 -8.49
CA ILE A 36 5.90 -16.45 -8.35
C ILE A 36 6.80 -16.36 -7.12
N LYS A 37 8.03 -15.89 -7.30
CA LYS A 37 8.95 -15.73 -6.16
C LYS A 37 8.50 -14.57 -5.29
N ALA A 38 8.53 -14.76 -3.96
CA ALA A 38 8.16 -13.72 -3.00
C ALA A 38 8.90 -12.38 -3.21
N ILE A 39 10.18 -12.44 -3.58
CA ILE A 39 10.99 -11.24 -3.91
C ILE A 39 10.49 -10.53 -5.18
N GLU A 40 10.02 -11.26 -6.18
CA GLU A 40 9.48 -10.68 -7.42
C GLU A 40 8.18 -9.95 -7.14
N LEU A 41 7.31 -10.55 -6.32
CA LEU A 41 6.07 -9.90 -5.85
C LEU A 41 6.38 -8.64 -5.03
N ALA A 42 7.28 -8.74 -4.05
CA ALA A 42 7.65 -7.59 -3.21
C ALA A 42 8.24 -6.44 -4.04
N ASN A 43 9.15 -6.75 -4.97
CA ASN A 43 9.75 -5.76 -5.87
C ASN A 43 8.70 -5.14 -6.80
N LYS A 44 7.78 -5.95 -7.34
CA LYS A 44 6.70 -5.46 -8.20
C LYS A 44 5.83 -4.43 -7.49
N LEU A 45 5.44 -4.69 -6.24
CA LEU A 45 4.63 -3.77 -5.45
C LEU A 45 5.39 -2.46 -5.17
N ALA A 46 6.67 -2.52 -4.82
CA ALA A 46 7.50 -1.32 -4.61
C ALA A 46 7.64 -0.49 -5.91
N GLN A 47 7.83 -1.16 -7.06
CA GLN A 47 7.88 -0.50 -8.36
C GLN A 47 6.56 0.19 -8.74
N ILE A 48 5.41 -0.38 -8.36
CA ILE A 48 4.11 0.24 -8.60
C ILE A 48 4.02 1.55 -7.82
N LEU A 49 4.36 1.58 -6.52
CA LEU A 49 4.36 2.85 -5.78
C LEU A 49 5.33 3.87 -6.38
N ARG A 50 6.54 3.44 -6.76
CA ARG A 50 7.54 4.31 -7.39
C ARG A 50 7.04 4.92 -8.71
N LYS A 51 6.32 4.14 -9.52
CA LYS A 51 5.74 4.62 -10.79
C LYS A 51 4.55 5.54 -10.57
N HIS A 52 3.80 5.33 -9.51
CA HIS A 52 2.62 6.12 -9.14
C HIS A 52 2.99 7.09 -8.02
N ASP A 53 4.00 7.91 -8.24
CA ASP A 53 4.57 8.82 -7.24
C ASP A 53 3.56 9.88 -6.76
N ARG A 54 2.54 10.18 -7.58
CA ARG A 54 1.44 11.11 -7.26
C ARG A 54 0.06 10.47 -7.42
N PRO A 55 -0.96 10.95 -6.68
CA PRO A 55 -2.33 10.48 -6.84
C PRO A 55 -2.87 10.86 -8.22
N THR A 56 -3.65 9.97 -8.84
CA THR A 56 -4.24 10.23 -10.16
C THR A 56 -5.70 9.83 -10.21
N VAL A 57 -6.53 10.61 -10.90
CA VAL A 57 -7.95 10.26 -11.12
C VAL A 57 -8.15 9.03 -12.00
N LYS A 58 -7.12 8.63 -12.77
CA LYS A 58 -7.19 7.47 -13.66
C LYS A 58 -7.06 6.15 -12.91
N LEU A 59 -6.30 6.18 -11.82
CA LEU A 59 -5.97 5.05 -10.95
C LEU A 59 -6.01 5.54 -9.49
N PRO A 60 -7.20 5.90 -8.97
CA PRO A 60 -7.33 6.58 -7.68
C PRO A 60 -7.04 5.69 -6.47
N ARG A 61 -7.04 4.37 -6.65
CA ARG A 61 -6.89 3.37 -5.58
C ARG A 61 -5.53 2.68 -5.59
N ILE A 62 -4.83 2.64 -6.73
CA ILE A 62 -3.61 1.85 -6.94
C ILE A 62 -2.60 1.91 -5.78
N ARG A 63 -2.28 3.10 -5.27
CA ARG A 63 -1.33 3.26 -4.16
C ARG A 63 -1.85 2.66 -2.87
N ARG A 64 -3.11 2.91 -2.54
CA ARG A 64 -3.77 2.39 -1.34
C ARG A 64 -3.80 0.87 -1.38
N SER A 65 -4.22 0.30 -2.50
CA SER A 65 -4.35 -1.15 -2.69
C SER A 65 -3.01 -1.85 -2.55
N VAL A 66 -1.94 -1.26 -3.10
CA VAL A 66 -0.57 -1.77 -2.92
C VAL A 66 -0.13 -1.76 -1.45
N ILE A 67 -0.42 -0.68 -0.72
CA ILE A 67 -0.07 -0.60 0.71
C ILE A 67 -0.88 -1.61 1.53
N GLU A 68 -2.19 -1.74 1.28
CA GLU A 68 -3.03 -2.76 1.93
C GLU A 68 -2.51 -4.17 1.63
N GLN A 69 -2.15 -4.46 0.37
CA GLN A 69 -1.58 -5.74 -0.04
C GLN A 69 -0.25 -6.03 0.67
N ALA A 70 0.64 -5.05 0.78
CA ALA A 70 1.91 -5.21 1.48
C ALA A 70 1.73 -5.50 2.96
N ILE A 71 0.79 -4.81 3.63
CA ILE A 71 0.43 -5.08 5.03
C ILE A 71 -0.05 -6.52 5.20
N TRP A 72 -0.89 -7.01 4.29
CA TRP A 72 -1.40 -8.39 4.36
C TRP A 72 -0.29 -9.42 4.20
N LEU A 73 0.62 -9.22 3.24
CA LEU A 73 1.77 -10.09 3.03
C LEU A 73 2.70 -10.13 4.25
N MET A 74 2.99 -8.99 4.87
CA MET A 74 3.79 -8.93 6.10
C MET A 74 3.11 -9.59 7.30
N LYS A 75 1.78 -9.55 7.36
CA LYS A 75 1.00 -10.23 8.40
C LYS A 75 0.91 -11.74 8.20
N SER A 76 0.95 -12.20 6.96
CA SER A 76 0.89 -13.63 6.65
C SER A 76 2.23 -14.33 6.84
N ASP A 77 3.33 -13.66 6.51
CA ASP A 77 4.67 -14.22 6.61
C ASP A 77 5.70 -13.10 6.84
N ASN A 78 6.47 -13.22 7.92
CA ASN A 78 7.45 -12.21 8.33
C ASN A 78 8.58 -12.01 7.30
N LYS A 79 8.81 -12.97 6.39
CA LYS A 79 9.80 -12.81 5.30
C LYS A 79 9.52 -11.57 4.47
N TYR A 80 8.26 -11.20 4.29
CA TYR A 80 7.88 -10.03 3.49
C TYR A 80 8.35 -8.72 4.12
N SER A 81 8.49 -8.63 5.44
CA SER A 81 9.05 -7.44 6.09
C SER A 81 10.48 -7.18 5.64
N ASP A 82 11.31 -8.23 5.57
CA ASP A 82 12.69 -8.11 5.09
C ASP A 82 12.77 -7.87 3.59
N LEU A 83 11.96 -8.59 2.79
CA LEU A 83 11.90 -8.40 1.35
C LEU A 83 11.48 -6.97 0.98
N PHE A 84 10.48 -6.40 1.65
CA PHE A 84 10.03 -5.04 1.39
C PHE A 84 11.09 -3.98 1.76
N LYS A 85 11.87 -4.20 2.83
CA LYS A 85 13.03 -3.34 3.14
C LYS A 85 14.06 -3.37 2.00
N VAL A 86 14.42 -4.57 1.53
CA VAL A 86 15.38 -4.74 0.40
C VAL A 86 14.88 -4.08 -0.88
N CYS A 87 13.58 -4.15 -1.15
CA CYS A 87 12.96 -3.53 -2.33
C CYS A 87 12.77 -2.00 -2.22
N GLY A 88 13.13 -1.39 -1.08
CA GLY A 88 12.99 0.04 -0.84
C GLY A 88 11.56 0.51 -0.57
N MET A 89 10.64 -0.40 -0.20
CA MET A 89 9.22 -0.11 -0.01
C MET A 89 8.96 0.99 1.02
N ALA A 90 9.72 1.02 2.12
CA ALA A 90 9.54 2.02 3.18
C ALA A 90 9.65 3.46 2.66
N LYS A 91 10.67 3.73 1.83
CA LYS A 91 10.87 5.04 1.20
C LYS A 91 9.72 5.41 0.28
N GLU A 92 9.21 4.45 -0.49
CA GLU A 92 8.05 4.70 -1.37
C GLU A 92 6.80 5.03 -0.53
N MET A 93 6.56 4.31 0.57
CA MET A 93 5.42 4.57 1.46
C MET A 93 5.51 5.91 2.19
N GLU A 94 6.70 6.33 2.61
CA GLU A 94 6.92 7.69 3.16
C GLU A 94 6.58 8.75 2.13
N TYR A 95 6.99 8.58 0.88
CA TYR A 95 6.63 9.48 -0.21
C TYR A 95 5.12 9.50 -0.47
N VAL A 96 4.44 8.35 -0.38
CA VAL A 96 2.97 8.29 -0.44
C VAL A 96 2.33 9.10 0.69
N ALA A 97 2.83 9.00 1.92
CA ALA A 97 2.30 9.77 3.05
C ALA A 97 2.46 11.29 2.83
N GLN A 98 3.56 11.73 2.22
CA GLN A 98 3.83 13.15 1.91
C GLN A 98 2.99 13.68 0.73
N THR A 99 2.58 12.82 -0.19
CA THR A 99 1.92 13.19 -1.45
C THR A 99 0.47 12.72 -1.56
N THR A 100 -0.09 12.17 -0.49
CA THR A 100 -1.48 11.70 -0.49
C THR A 100 -2.47 12.85 -0.64
N SER A 101 -3.62 12.59 -1.25
CA SER A 101 -4.69 13.58 -1.43
C SER A 101 -6.04 13.00 -1.03
N GLU A 102 -7.05 13.87 -0.87
CA GLU A 102 -8.41 13.43 -0.54
C GLU A 102 -8.98 12.42 -1.54
N LEU A 103 -8.53 12.46 -2.80
CA LEU A 103 -8.91 11.50 -3.85
C LEU A 103 -8.75 10.04 -3.37
N GLU A 104 -7.66 9.73 -2.68
CA GLU A 104 -7.33 8.37 -2.24
C GLU A 104 -8.02 7.97 -0.93
N SER A 105 -8.83 8.87 -0.38
CA SER A 105 -9.68 8.60 0.78
C SER A 105 -11.01 7.96 0.37
N PHE A 106 -11.36 7.94 -0.91
CA PHE A 106 -12.62 7.39 -1.41
C PHE A 106 -12.47 5.95 -1.92
N MET A 107 -13.42 5.11 -1.51
CA MET A 107 -13.51 3.70 -1.92
C MET A 107 -14.28 3.54 -3.23
N LEU A 108 -15.32 4.35 -3.44
CA LEU A 108 -16.19 4.28 -4.61
C LEU A 108 -16.28 5.66 -5.28
N PHE A 109 -16.53 5.66 -6.59
CA PHE A 109 -16.69 6.87 -7.38
C PHE A 109 -17.96 6.78 -8.22
N SER A 110 -18.67 7.89 -8.34
CA SER A 110 -19.74 8.13 -9.31
C SER A 110 -19.24 9.17 -10.31
N GLY A 111 -18.73 8.70 -11.46
CA GLY A 111 -17.98 9.56 -12.38
C GLY A 111 -16.72 10.13 -11.71
N SER A 112 -16.62 11.46 -11.62
CA SER A 112 -15.52 12.14 -10.92
C SER A 112 -15.80 12.43 -9.45
N VAL A 113 -16.97 12.04 -8.93
CA VAL A 113 -17.38 12.33 -7.54
C VAL A 113 -17.06 11.13 -6.66
N GLY A 114 -16.24 11.34 -5.63
CA GLY A 114 -15.97 10.34 -4.60
C GLY A 114 -17.21 10.10 -3.74
N VAL A 115 -17.62 8.83 -3.61
CA VAL A 115 -18.74 8.40 -2.78
C VAL A 115 -18.23 7.30 -1.84
N ASN A 116 -18.49 7.43 -0.54
CA ASN A 116 -17.98 6.52 0.51
C ASN A 116 -16.46 6.61 0.74
N LYS A 117 -16.07 7.10 1.92
CA LYS A 117 -14.67 7.20 2.34
C LYS A 117 -14.22 5.94 3.09
N TYR A 118 -12.95 5.57 2.92
CA TYR A 118 -12.32 4.58 3.77
C TYR A 118 -12.30 5.05 5.22
N ARG A 119 -12.51 4.12 6.16
CA ARG A 119 -12.38 4.41 7.61
C ARG A 119 -10.95 4.69 8.03
N LYS A 120 -9.97 4.00 7.41
CA LYS A 120 -8.54 4.18 7.70
C LYS A 120 -7.93 5.18 6.72
N SER A 121 -7.26 6.19 7.26
CA SER A 121 -6.48 7.15 6.45
C SER A 121 -5.28 6.47 5.78
N MET A 122 -4.80 7.07 4.67
CA MET A 122 -3.57 6.62 4.01
C MET A 122 -2.38 6.67 4.98
N ALA A 123 -2.25 7.74 5.76
CA ALA A 123 -1.19 7.88 6.76
C ALA A 123 -1.19 6.74 7.80
N SER A 124 -2.38 6.34 8.29
CA SER A 124 -2.50 5.21 9.23
C SER A 124 -2.07 3.88 8.59
N LEU A 125 -2.38 3.67 7.31
CA LEU A 125 -1.89 2.49 6.58
C LEU A 125 -0.38 2.50 6.43
N VAL A 126 0.22 3.63 6.02
CA VAL A 126 1.67 3.78 5.91
C VAL A 126 2.35 3.51 7.25
N GLN A 127 1.88 4.12 8.34
CA GLN A 127 2.42 3.89 9.68
C GLN A 127 2.36 2.41 10.07
N THR A 128 1.25 1.73 9.78
CA THR A 128 1.10 0.29 10.02
C THR A 128 2.16 -0.51 9.24
N ALA A 129 2.33 -0.20 7.96
CA ALA A 129 3.28 -0.91 7.10
C ALA A 129 4.74 -0.68 7.50
N ILE A 130 5.12 0.57 7.82
CA ILE A 130 6.45 0.94 8.33
C ILE A 130 6.73 0.20 9.65
N GLY A 131 5.75 0.16 10.56
CA GLY A 131 5.86 -0.58 11.82
C GLY A 131 6.09 -2.08 11.61
N LEU A 132 5.39 -2.70 10.65
CA LEU A 132 5.58 -4.13 10.31
C LEU A 132 6.95 -4.43 9.69
N MET A 133 7.57 -3.46 9.01
CA MET A 133 8.94 -3.60 8.48
C MET A 133 10.01 -3.45 9.57
N GLY A 134 9.66 -2.92 10.75
CA GLY A 134 10.61 -2.61 11.82
C GLY A 134 11.55 -1.46 11.47
N VAL A 135 11.15 -0.57 10.57
CA VAL A 135 11.92 0.64 10.24
C VAL A 135 11.67 1.67 11.34
N PRO A 136 12.73 2.25 11.95
CA PRO A 136 12.57 3.30 12.95
C PRO A 136 11.74 4.44 12.37
N GLN A 137 10.63 4.76 13.01
CA GLN A 137 9.90 5.99 12.71
C GLN A 137 10.79 7.11 13.23
N GLU A 138 11.19 8.06 12.37
CA GLU A 138 11.83 9.29 12.86
C GLU A 138 10.83 9.97 13.79
N VAL A 139 11.09 9.83 15.09
CA VAL A 139 10.31 10.40 16.18
C VAL A 139 10.30 11.91 15.98
N GLU A 140 9.18 12.45 15.53
CA GLU A 140 8.63 13.77 15.89
C GLU A 140 9.68 14.84 16.32
N ARG A 141 10.69 15.13 15.47
CA ARG A 141 11.68 16.19 15.74
C ARG A 141 11.18 17.52 15.21
N LEU A 142 10.03 17.99 15.70
CA LEU A 142 9.68 19.41 15.67
C LEU A 142 8.85 19.78 16.91
N THR A 143 9.38 19.50 18.11
CA THR A 143 9.09 20.37 19.25
C THR A 143 9.82 21.70 19.02
N ILE A 144 9.13 22.61 18.34
CA ILE A 144 9.54 24.02 18.22
C ILE A 144 9.43 24.62 19.63
N PRO A 145 10.50 25.21 20.22
CA PRO A 145 10.39 25.89 21.49
C PRO A 145 9.56 27.17 21.31
N ILE A 146 8.55 27.34 22.16
CA ILE A 146 7.77 28.58 22.29
C ILE A 146 8.71 29.64 22.88
N PRO A 147 8.97 30.77 22.20
CA PRO A 147 9.69 31.89 22.81
C PRO A 147 8.78 32.61 23.80
N HIS A 148 9.33 32.91 24.98
CA HIS A 148 8.76 33.78 26.00
C HIS A 148 8.61 35.22 25.53
#